data_AF-A0A7J6TQK3-F1
#
_entry.id   AF-A0A7J6TQK3-F1
#
_cell.length_a   1.000
_cell.length_b   1.000
_cell.length_c   1.000
_cell.angle_alpha   90.00
_cell.angle_beta   90.00
_cell.angle_gamma   90.00
#
_symmetry.space_group_name_H-M   'P 1'
#
loop_
_entity.id
_entity.type
_entity.pdbx_description
1 polymer ?
#
loop_
_entity_poly.entity_id
_entity_poly.type
_entity_poly.pdbx_seq_one_letter_code
_entity_poly.pdbx_strand_id
1 'polypeptide(L)'
;FIPWDVDGDMSIMKSDCRKSFDKYASPEHKNVASLLQELMPDYEVYGIELGVGSGLEEDEWEGCENPEFRVYHVLNGTACHVDVFQQLQSTDPEEPCQACPGYLDGEVTVCRYPEGEVCGLRDDFLPMTWDHLSWADCK
;
A
#
# COMPACT_ATOMS: atom_id res chain seq x y z
N PHE A 1 -1.73 11.70 -6.39
CA PHE A 1 -2.52 11.07 -7.45
C PHE A 1 -1.90 9.72 -7.67
N ILE A 2 -2.60 8.68 -7.21
CA ILE A 2 -2.20 7.27 -7.34
C ILE A 2 -3.12 6.71 -8.44
N PRO A 3 -2.65 5.80 -9.32
CA PRO A 3 -3.42 5.36 -10.47
C PRO A 3 -4.21 4.10 -10.08
N TRP A 4 -5.48 4.27 -9.72
CA TRP A 4 -6.30 3.20 -9.15
C TRP A 4 -6.92 2.22 -10.19
N ASP A 5 -6.31 2.14 -11.37
CA ASP A 5 -6.81 1.45 -12.58
C ASP A 5 -5.96 0.22 -12.93
N VAL A 6 -4.84 0.02 -12.23
CA VAL A 6 -3.71 -0.80 -12.67
C VAL A 6 -3.72 -2.16 -11.99
N ASP A 7 -3.83 -3.22 -12.81
CA ASP A 7 -3.39 -4.60 -12.51
C ASP A 7 -1.96 -4.59 -11.97
N GLY A 8 -1.84 -4.60 -10.63
CA GLY A 8 -0.76 -3.90 -9.96
C GLY A 8 -0.43 -4.46 -8.57
N ASP A 9 0.24 -5.61 -8.55
CA ASP A 9 1.11 -6.01 -7.44
C ASP A 9 2.26 -4.98 -7.31
N MET A 10 2.02 -3.88 -6.60
CA MET A 10 2.92 -2.74 -6.54
C MET A 10 3.35 -2.37 -5.12
N SER A 11 4.57 -1.87 -5.02
CA SER A 11 5.02 -1.17 -3.82
C SER A 11 4.55 0.28 -3.84
N ILE A 12 4.26 0.85 -2.67
CA ILE A 12 4.05 2.29 -2.48
C ILE A 12 4.83 2.78 -1.26
N MET A 13 5.27 4.04 -1.27
CA MET A 13 5.97 4.62 -0.12
C MET A 13 4.96 5.03 0.95
N LYS A 14 5.07 4.48 2.16
CA LYS A 14 4.17 4.75 3.30
C LYS A 14 4.06 6.24 3.63
N SER A 15 5.15 6.99 3.46
CA SER A 15 5.19 8.45 3.64
C SER A 15 4.45 9.22 2.54
N ASP A 16 4.38 8.70 1.31
CA ASP A 16 3.62 9.30 0.20
C ASP A 16 2.14 8.87 0.25
N CYS A 17 1.82 7.70 0.84
CA CYS A 17 0.47 7.34 1.28
C CYS A 17 -0.03 8.31 2.36
N ARG A 18 0.69 8.47 3.49
CA ARG A 18 0.31 9.38 4.59
C ARG A 18 -0.01 10.79 4.09
N LYS A 19 0.89 11.42 3.31
CA LYS A 19 0.67 12.73 2.67
C LYS A 19 -0.57 12.80 1.78
N SER A 20 -0.96 11.68 1.16
CA SER A 20 -2.16 11.60 0.34
C SER A 20 -3.40 11.48 1.23
N PHE A 21 -3.36 10.62 2.25
CA PHE A 21 -4.42 10.48 3.24
C PHE A 21 -4.70 11.81 3.95
N ASP A 22 -3.68 12.45 4.53
CA ASP A 22 -3.76 13.76 5.20
C ASP A 22 -4.39 14.87 4.34
N LYS A 23 -4.29 14.74 3.02
CA LYS A 23 -4.78 15.73 2.04
C LYS A 23 -6.21 15.48 1.58
N TYR A 24 -6.65 14.23 1.54
CA TYR A 24 -7.90 13.82 0.90
C TYR A 24 -8.92 13.20 1.87
N ALA A 25 -8.47 12.68 3.01
CA ALA A 25 -9.34 12.12 4.04
C ALA A 25 -10.20 13.20 4.72
N SER A 26 -11.45 12.84 5.00
CA SER A 26 -12.30 13.53 5.96
C SER A 26 -12.16 12.90 7.36
N PRO A 27 -12.63 13.54 8.45
CA PRO A 27 -12.59 12.95 9.80
C PRO A 27 -13.41 11.66 9.98
N GLU A 28 -14.23 11.28 9.00
CA GLU A 28 -15.01 10.03 9.01
C GLU A 28 -14.19 8.84 8.48
N HIS A 29 -13.12 9.12 7.71
CA HIS A 29 -12.20 8.11 7.20
C HIS A 29 -11.20 7.70 8.27
N LYS A 30 -11.22 6.43 8.70
CA LYS A 30 -10.23 5.89 9.64
C LYS A 30 -8.89 5.57 8.98
N ASN A 31 -8.93 5.02 7.78
CA ASN A 31 -7.75 4.54 7.06
C ASN A 31 -7.88 4.74 5.55
N VAL A 32 -6.80 4.50 4.82
CA VAL A 32 -6.77 4.70 3.37
C VAL A 32 -7.75 3.76 2.66
N ALA A 33 -8.05 2.56 3.18
CA ALA A 33 -9.03 1.69 2.56
C ALA A 33 -10.43 2.30 2.53
N SER A 34 -10.93 2.91 3.62
CA SER A 34 -12.25 3.57 3.57
C SER A 34 -12.26 4.81 2.68
N LEU A 35 -11.15 5.55 2.57
CA LEU A 35 -11.02 6.65 1.61
C LEU A 35 -11.09 6.16 0.16
N LEU A 36 -10.47 5.03 -0.14
CA LEU A 36 -10.51 4.43 -1.47
C LEU A 36 -11.87 3.80 -1.78
N GLN A 37 -12.53 3.24 -0.77
CA GLN A 37 -13.87 2.71 -0.86
C GLN A 37 -14.91 3.79 -1.23
N GLU A 38 -14.78 5.02 -0.70
CA GLU A 38 -15.61 6.16 -1.10
C GLU A 38 -15.32 6.60 -2.55
N LEU A 39 -14.05 6.63 -2.94
CA LEU A 39 -13.61 7.06 -4.28
C LEU A 39 -13.88 6.02 -5.38
N MET A 40 -14.02 4.74 -5.02
CA MET A 40 -14.18 3.61 -5.93
C MET A 40 -15.28 2.64 -5.45
N PRO A 41 -16.56 3.04 -5.52
CA PRO A 41 -17.67 2.27 -4.94
C PRO A 41 -17.92 0.90 -5.60
N ASP A 42 -17.37 0.64 -6.79
CA ASP A 42 -17.47 -0.63 -7.51
C ASP A 42 -16.36 -1.66 -7.14
N TYR A 43 -15.44 -1.27 -6.25
CA TYR A 43 -14.32 -2.08 -5.76
C TYR A 43 -14.45 -2.26 -4.25
N GLU A 44 -13.94 -3.37 -3.70
CA GLU A 44 -13.79 -3.57 -2.25
C GLU A 44 -12.32 -3.36 -1.85
N VAL A 45 -12.05 -2.62 -0.77
CA VAL A 45 -10.67 -2.34 -0.33
C VAL A 45 -10.45 -2.84 1.09
N TYR A 46 -9.43 -3.68 1.29
CA TYR A 46 -9.11 -4.29 2.58
C TYR A 46 -7.67 -4.06 2.99
N GLY A 47 -7.43 -3.75 4.27
CA GLY A 47 -6.13 -3.97 4.88
C GLY A 47 -5.86 -5.47 4.96
N ILE A 48 -4.60 -5.89 4.81
CA ILE A 48 -4.20 -7.30 4.87
C ILE A 48 -3.22 -7.54 6.02
N GLU A 49 -3.42 -8.63 6.76
CA GLU A 49 -2.46 -9.14 7.72
C GLU A 49 -1.24 -9.72 6.98
N LEU A 50 -0.12 -9.01 7.03
CA LEU A 50 1.08 -9.32 6.25
C LEU A 50 1.65 -10.71 6.59
N GLY A 51 1.87 -11.52 5.55
CA GLY A 51 2.37 -12.89 5.69
C GLY A 51 1.31 -13.94 6.04
N VAL A 52 0.11 -13.52 6.47
CA VAL A 52 -1.04 -14.42 6.70
C VAL A 52 -2.05 -14.34 5.55
N GLY A 53 -2.28 -13.14 5.01
CA GLY A 53 -3.19 -12.91 3.88
C GLY A 53 -4.67 -12.75 4.28
N SER A 54 -4.97 -12.72 5.58
CA SER A 54 -6.26 -12.35 6.16
C SER A 54 -6.63 -10.92 5.78
N GLY A 55 -7.91 -10.64 5.50
CA GLY A 55 -8.43 -9.28 5.56
C GLY A 55 -8.51 -8.80 7.01
N LEU A 56 -8.18 -7.52 7.22
CA LEU A 56 -8.38 -6.80 8.48
C LEU A 56 -9.69 -6.01 8.40
N GLU A 57 -10.36 -5.87 9.56
CA GLU A 57 -11.51 -4.98 9.71
C GLU A 57 -11.06 -3.51 9.68
N GLU A 58 -11.99 -2.59 9.38
CA GLU A 58 -11.67 -1.17 9.18
C GLU A 58 -11.12 -0.49 10.46
N ASP A 59 -11.45 -1.01 11.64
CA ASP A 59 -11.01 -0.45 12.92
C ASP A 59 -9.74 -1.08 13.51
N GLU A 60 -9.15 -2.07 12.83
CA GLU A 60 -7.87 -2.69 13.23
C GLU A 60 -6.64 -1.88 12.79
N TRP A 61 -6.81 -0.85 11.95
CA TRP A 61 -5.72 0.02 11.49
C TRP A 61 -6.17 1.44 11.15
N GLU A 62 -5.23 2.39 11.26
CA GLU A 62 -5.45 3.81 11.02
C GLU A 62 -4.58 4.36 9.88
N GLY A 63 -5.08 5.38 9.19
CA GLY A 63 -4.39 6.10 8.12
C GLY A 63 -3.77 5.17 7.06
N CYS A 64 -2.44 5.22 6.95
CA CYS A 64 -1.68 4.35 6.07
C CYS A 64 -0.82 3.35 6.86
N GLU A 65 -1.19 2.98 8.09
CA GLU A 65 -0.28 2.23 8.95
C GLU A 65 -0.09 0.76 8.59
N ASN A 66 -1.09 0.12 7.98
CA ASN A 66 -1.03 -1.28 7.62
C ASN A 66 -0.09 -1.55 6.43
N PRO A 67 0.87 -2.50 6.53
CA PRO A 67 1.92 -2.66 5.53
C PRO A 67 1.47 -3.28 4.19
N GLU A 68 0.24 -3.77 4.08
CA GLU A 68 -0.34 -4.26 2.82
C GLU A 68 -1.84 -3.92 2.77
N PHE A 69 -2.34 -3.44 1.64
CA PHE A 69 -3.78 -3.42 1.38
C PHE A 69 -4.06 -3.94 -0.02
N ARG A 70 -5.28 -4.43 -0.24
CA ARG A 70 -5.71 -4.99 -1.51
C ARG A 70 -6.98 -4.34 -1.99
N VAL A 71 -7.05 -4.12 -3.29
CA VAL A 71 -8.24 -3.61 -4.00
C VAL A 71 -8.79 -4.75 -4.84
N TYR A 72 -10.07 -5.06 -4.66
CA TYR A 72 -10.77 -6.14 -5.33
C TYR A 72 -11.84 -5.56 -6.24
N HIS A 73 -11.82 -5.87 -7.54
CA HIS A 73 -12.98 -5.59 -8.39
C HIS A 73 -14.01 -6.70 -8.20
N VAL A 74 -15.22 -6.37 -7.75
CA VAL A 74 -16.28 -7.36 -7.49
C VAL A 74 -17.42 -7.23 -8.49
N LEU A 75 -17.49 -8.16 -9.45
CA LEU A 75 -18.56 -8.21 -10.43
C LEU A 75 -19.55 -9.31 -10.06
N ASN A 76 -20.84 -8.95 -9.88
CA ASN A 76 -21.91 -9.89 -9.50
C ASN A 76 -21.59 -10.75 -8.25
N GLY A 77 -20.88 -10.19 -7.26
CA GLY A 77 -20.46 -10.90 -6.05
C GLY A 77 -19.31 -11.89 -6.25
N THR A 78 -18.59 -11.80 -7.37
CA THR A 78 -17.36 -12.56 -7.64
C THR A 78 -16.18 -11.58 -7.67
N ALA A 79 -15.17 -11.82 -6.83
CA ALA A 79 -13.89 -11.14 -6.92
C ALA A 79 -13.22 -11.53 -8.25
N CYS A 80 -13.10 -10.55 -9.14
CA CYS A 80 -12.69 -10.72 -10.53
C CYS A 80 -11.20 -10.42 -10.73
N HIS A 81 -10.70 -9.45 -9.99
CA HIS A 81 -9.36 -8.90 -10.09
C HIS A 81 -8.90 -8.43 -8.71
N VAL A 82 -7.60 -8.51 -8.42
CA VAL A 82 -7.02 -8.17 -7.12
C VAL A 82 -5.68 -7.47 -7.31
N ASP A 83 -5.59 -6.23 -6.83
CA ASP A 83 -4.36 -5.44 -6.79
C ASP A 83 -3.75 -5.44 -5.39
N VAL A 84 -2.46 -5.77 -5.26
CA VAL A 84 -1.76 -5.80 -3.97
C VAL A 84 -0.83 -4.60 -3.80
N PHE A 85 -1.21 -3.69 -2.91
CA PHE A 85 -0.43 -2.51 -2.56
C PHE A 85 0.41 -2.76 -1.31
N GLN A 86 1.71 -2.95 -1.48
CA GLN A 86 2.67 -3.20 -0.41
C GLN A 86 3.32 -1.89 0.04
N GLN A 87 3.17 -1.50 1.31
CA GLN A 87 3.68 -0.23 1.81
C GLN A 87 5.14 -0.37 2.28
N LEU A 88 6.06 0.21 1.51
CA LEU A 88 7.46 0.36 1.89
C LEU A 88 7.61 1.52 2.89
N GLN A 89 8.28 1.22 3.98
CA GLN A 89 8.67 2.18 5.00
C GLN A 89 9.91 2.95 4.53
N SER A 90 10.05 4.18 4.99
CA SER A 90 11.16 5.09 4.63
C SER A 90 11.88 5.51 5.90
N THR A 91 13.18 5.73 5.81
CA THR A 91 13.87 6.66 6.70
C THR A 91 13.32 8.08 6.42
N ASP A 92 12.90 8.91 7.37
CA ASP A 92 12.64 8.71 8.80
C ASP A 92 11.65 9.79 9.29
N PRO A 93 10.85 9.59 10.37
CA PRO A 93 11.09 10.39 11.59
C PRO A 93 10.98 9.70 12.98
N GLU A 94 10.54 8.42 13.07
CA GLU A 94 10.41 7.67 14.35
C GLU A 94 11.01 6.23 14.25
N GLU A 95 11.98 6.07 13.34
CA GLU A 95 12.96 4.98 13.20
C GLU A 95 12.63 3.70 12.39
N PRO A 96 11.91 3.74 11.23
CA PRO A 96 11.91 2.62 10.29
C PRO A 96 13.32 2.29 9.74
N CYS A 97 13.52 1.01 9.44
CA CYS A 97 14.67 0.48 8.69
C CYS A 97 16.03 0.51 9.41
N GLN A 98 16.09 0.81 10.72
CA GLN A 98 17.34 0.68 11.49
C GLN A 98 17.95 -0.73 11.49
N ALA A 99 17.11 -1.77 11.42
CA ALA A 99 17.55 -3.15 11.35
C ALA A 99 18.20 -3.52 10.00
N CYS A 100 18.10 -2.66 8.99
CA CYS A 100 18.67 -2.92 7.69
C CYS A 100 20.20 -2.84 7.69
N PRO A 101 20.90 -3.82 7.09
CA PRO A 101 22.33 -3.71 6.78
C PRO A 101 22.60 -2.43 5.98
N GLY A 102 23.62 -1.65 6.36
CA GLY A 102 23.96 -0.38 5.70
C GLY A 102 23.17 0.86 6.15
N TYR A 103 22.21 0.73 7.08
CA TYR A 103 21.47 1.88 7.63
C TYR A 103 22.38 2.95 8.23
N LEU A 104 23.35 2.55 9.08
CA LEU A 104 24.30 3.47 9.72
C LEU A 104 25.26 4.15 8.74
N ASP A 105 25.47 3.55 7.57
CA ASP A 105 26.33 4.04 6.50
C ASP A 105 25.54 4.92 5.49
N GLY A 106 24.22 5.01 5.65
CA GLY A 106 23.32 5.76 4.75
C GLY A 106 23.00 5.05 3.43
N GLU A 107 23.30 3.75 3.33
CA GLU A 107 23.13 2.95 2.11
C GLU A 107 21.72 2.36 1.95
N VAL A 108 20.85 2.50 2.96
CA VAL A 108 19.44 2.09 2.91
C VAL A 108 18.54 3.27 3.22
N THR A 109 17.52 3.44 2.38
CA THR A 109 16.49 4.48 2.58
C THR A 109 15.08 3.90 2.76
N VAL A 110 14.87 2.62 2.38
CA VAL A 110 13.57 1.96 2.46
C VAL A 110 13.64 0.51 2.94
N CYS A 111 12.55 0.03 3.53
CA CYS A 111 12.37 -1.35 3.95
C CYS A 111 10.90 -1.76 3.98
N ARG A 112 10.60 -3.05 3.83
CA ARG A 112 9.23 -3.58 4.00
C ARG A 112 8.94 -3.92 5.46
N TYR A 113 9.84 -4.67 6.07
CA TYR A 113 9.72 -5.19 7.44
C TYR A 113 10.57 -4.36 8.41
N PRO A 114 10.05 -3.98 9.60
CA PRO A 114 10.85 -3.34 10.65
C PRO A 114 12.12 -4.12 11.03
N GLU A 115 12.07 -5.45 10.89
CA GLU A 115 13.13 -6.40 11.23
C GLU A 115 14.26 -6.48 10.19
N GLY A 116 14.16 -5.76 9.06
CA GLY A 116 15.24 -5.65 8.08
C GLY A 116 15.32 -6.76 7.03
N GLU A 117 14.25 -7.55 6.83
CA GLU A 117 14.25 -8.68 5.89
C GLU A 117 14.16 -8.28 4.40
N VAL A 118 13.71 -7.06 4.11
CA VAL A 118 13.69 -6.47 2.76
C VAL A 118 14.10 -5.01 2.90
N CYS A 119 15.28 -4.66 2.39
CA CYS A 119 15.92 -3.36 2.52
C CYS A 119 16.52 -2.91 1.19
N GLY A 120 16.56 -1.61 0.92
CA GLY A 120 17.23 -1.07 -0.26
C GLY A 120 17.21 0.46 -0.35
N LEU A 121 17.66 0.97 -1.49
CA LEU A 121 17.51 2.37 -1.88
C LEU A 121 16.11 2.58 -2.47
N ARG A 122 15.56 3.80 -2.33
CA ARG A 122 14.27 4.17 -2.95
C ARG A 122 14.30 3.92 -4.46
N ASP A 123 15.44 4.12 -5.09
CA ASP A 123 15.65 3.95 -6.53
C ASP A 123 15.71 2.47 -6.96
N ASP A 124 16.02 1.52 -6.06
CA ASP A 124 15.98 0.07 -6.37
C ASP A 124 14.55 -0.42 -6.64
N PHE A 125 13.56 0.30 -6.09
CA PHE A 125 12.15 0.08 -6.33
C PHE A 125 11.63 0.97 -7.48
N LEU A 126 12.47 1.77 -8.14
CA LEU A 126 12.08 2.61 -9.28
C LEU A 126 12.59 2.05 -10.62
N PRO A 127 11.79 2.14 -11.71
CA PRO A 127 10.39 2.54 -11.71
C PRO A 127 9.51 1.45 -11.10
N MET A 128 8.71 1.80 -10.07
CA MET A 128 7.46 1.09 -9.79
C MET A 128 6.61 1.38 -11.02
N THR A 129 6.58 0.51 -12.03
CA THR A 129 6.11 0.88 -13.37
C THR A 129 4.63 1.23 -13.36
N TRP A 130 4.33 2.52 -13.63
CA TRP A 130 2.98 3.06 -13.79
C TRP A 130 2.46 2.69 -15.19
N ASP A 131 2.33 1.39 -15.48
CA ASP A 131 1.81 0.92 -16.77
C ASP A 131 0.28 0.75 -16.71
N HIS A 132 -0.40 1.50 -17.58
CA HIS A 132 -1.86 1.40 -17.77
C HIS A 132 -2.16 0.16 -18.62
N LEU A 133 -2.38 -0.98 -17.95
CA LEU A 133 -2.88 -2.21 -18.57
C LEU A 133 -4.40 -2.29 -18.40
N SER A 134 -5.13 -1.77 -19.39
CA SER A 134 -6.59 -1.80 -19.45
C SER A 134 -7.14 -3.21 -19.78
N TRP A 135 -6.91 -4.17 -18.89
CA TRP A 135 -7.32 -5.57 -19.00
C TRP A 135 -7.88 -6.07 -17.67
N ALA A 136 -8.97 -5.48 -17.20
CA ALA A 136 -9.76 -6.09 -16.13
C ALA A 136 -10.18 -7.50 -16.59
N ASP A 137 -9.74 -8.54 -15.89
CA ASP A 137 -9.73 -9.92 -16.41
C ASP A 137 -11.11 -10.63 -16.37
N CYS A 138 -12.18 -9.86 -16.21
CA CYS A 138 -13.57 -10.35 -16.17
C CYS A 138 -14.40 -9.94 -17.40
N LYS A 139 -15.26 -10.86 -17.83
CA LYS A 139 -16.19 -10.76 -18.97
C LYS A 139 -17.60 -11.15 -18.57
#